data_AF-A0A133UQ11-F1
#
_entry.id   AF-A0A133UQ11-F1
#
_cell.length_a   1.000
_cell.length_b   1.000
_cell.length_c   1.000
_cell.angle_alpha   90.00
_cell.angle_beta   90.00
_cell.angle_gamma   90.00
#
_symmetry.space_group_name_H-M   'P 1'
#
loop_
_entity.id
_entity.type
_entity.pdbx_description
1 polymer ?
#
loop_
_entity_poly.entity_id
_entity_poly.type
_entity_poly.pdbx_seq_one_letter_code
_entity_poly.pdbx_strand_id
1 'polypeptide(L)'
;MENCREQQPLLVVFYEPVPSGVKYIQREGRTGRKSKGEAVILATEDTHDIPYLKVSEKRRKRMRQAVKGLNSELEPLERKGPEPEKNPIPRELIREAEKYTPPEKEKPAPEAEIGVEKRPKPEELAEDKAEELEKKRQKEFRRRERYTAERALEKILSSGKSGISTEKLEKTLQNEGSTEGIAKAAVERLKREDQVREKDGKLLSKGAARVEKGAHPGSEVHEFFIEKVRRGNANVKVDGKWRAVLTPEDYEGPRNLIKKGKRFKGAADLYHEDGKFRAWIKDVVGK
;
A
#
# COMPACT_ATOMS: atom_id res chain seq x y z
N MET A 1 -0.45 62.68 -17.01
CA MET A 1 -0.30 61.57 -17.97
C MET A 1 0.63 60.56 -17.31
N GLU A 2 0.08 59.72 -16.43
CA GLU A 2 -0.33 58.34 -16.77
C GLU A 2 0.85 57.47 -17.21
N ASN A 3 1.30 56.61 -16.28
CA ASN A 3 1.61 55.21 -16.56
C ASN A 3 1.87 54.46 -15.24
N CYS A 4 0.81 54.26 -14.45
CA CYS A 4 0.82 53.24 -13.41
C CYS A 4 0.73 51.87 -14.11
N ARG A 5 1.89 51.29 -14.43
CA ARG A 5 1.95 49.85 -14.74
C ARG A 5 1.64 49.08 -13.45
N GLU A 6 0.41 48.62 -13.37
CA GLU A 6 -0.07 47.57 -12.48
C GLU A 6 0.95 46.42 -12.48
N GLN A 7 1.59 46.14 -11.35
CA GLN A 7 2.52 45.02 -11.28
C GLN A 7 1.71 43.73 -11.24
N GLN A 8 1.52 43.15 -12.43
CA GLN A 8 0.86 41.87 -12.56
C GLN A 8 1.64 40.77 -11.82
N PRO A 9 0.94 39.83 -11.15
CA PRO A 9 1.58 38.68 -10.53
C PRO A 9 2.36 37.90 -11.59
N LEU A 10 3.56 37.43 -11.23
CA LEU A 10 4.40 36.68 -12.15
C LEU A 10 3.80 35.26 -12.30
N LEU A 11 3.13 35.00 -13.43
CA LEU A 11 2.54 33.71 -13.77
C LEU A 11 3.53 32.88 -14.60
N VAL A 12 3.77 31.63 -14.19
CA VAL A 12 4.52 30.64 -14.97
C VAL A 12 3.59 29.51 -15.37
N VAL A 13 3.44 29.32 -16.68
CA VAL A 13 2.61 28.26 -17.26
C VAL A 13 3.49 27.15 -17.80
N PHE A 14 3.19 25.90 -17.44
CA PHE A 14 3.84 24.71 -18.00
C PHE A 14 2.88 24.02 -18.97
N TYR A 15 3.33 23.79 -20.20
CA TYR A 15 2.57 23.08 -21.23
C TYR A 15 2.72 21.55 -21.16
N GLU A 16 3.62 21.06 -20.31
CA GLU A 16 3.83 19.62 -20.09
C GLU A 16 4.06 19.34 -18.59
N PRO A 17 3.54 18.22 -18.06
CA PRO A 17 3.76 17.86 -16.67
C PRO A 17 5.22 17.49 -16.43
N VAL A 18 5.94 18.34 -15.70
CA VAL A 18 7.34 18.05 -15.30
C VAL A 18 7.35 16.92 -14.25
N PRO A 19 7.93 15.74 -14.55
CA PRO A 19 7.81 14.55 -13.68
C PRO A 19 8.67 14.62 -12.40
N SER A 20 9.50 15.65 -12.25
CA SER A 20 10.36 15.86 -11.09
C SER A 20 9.79 16.92 -10.16
N GLY A 21 9.42 16.53 -8.94
CA GLY A 21 8.95 17.46 -7.91
C GLY A 21 9.96 18.56 -7.57
N VAL A 22 11.27 18.29 -7.69
CA VAL A 22 12.35 19.27 -7.46
C VAL A 22 12.32 20.40 -8.49
N LYS A 23 12.23 20.09 -9.79
CA LYS A 23 12.18 21.14 -10.84
C LYS A 23 10.92 22.00 -10.71
N TYR A 24 9.79 21.41 -10.31
CA TYR A 24 8.56 22.17 -10.06
C TYR A 24 8.75 23.20 -8.93
N ILE A 25 9.25 22.78 -7.77
CA ILE A 25 9.53 23.69 -6.63
C ILE A 25 10.57 24.75 -6.99
N GLN A 26 11.63 24.38 -7.71
CA GLN A 26 12.65 25.33 -8.15
C GLN A 26 12.07 26.39 -9.08
N ARG A 27 11.16 26.01 -9.98
CA ARG A 27 10.52 26.91 -10.94
C ARG A 27 9.46 27.78 -10.28
N GLU A 28 8.69 27.26 -9.33
CA GLU A 28 7.87 28.07 -8.43
C GLU A 28 8.73 29.12 -7.72
N GLY A 29 9.88 28.73 -7.16
CA GLY A 29 10.81 29.66 -6.52
C GLY A 29 11.57 30.61 -7.46
N ARG A 30 11.42 30.47 -8.79
CA ARG A 30 11.85 31.50 -9.75
C ARG A 30 10.83 32.65 -9.80
N THR A 31 9.56 32.35 -9.56
CA THR A 31 8.52 33.32 -9.26
C THR A 31 8.46 33.60 -7.76
N GLY A 32 7.78 34.65 -7.29
CA GLY A 32 7.48 34.74 -5.85
C GLY A 32 8.52 35.44 -4.94
N ARG A 33 9.67 35.92 -5.46
CA ARG A 33 10.77 36.45 -4.60
C ARG A 33 10.44 37.76 -3.88
N LYS A 34 9.59 38.61 -4.45
CA LYS A 34 9.21 39.94 -3.92
C LYS A 34 7.69 40.22 -3.96
N SER A 35 6.94 39.48 -4.77
CA SER A 35 5.49 39.60 -4.97
C SER A 35 4.89 38.19 -5.13
N LYS A 36 3.56 38.02 -4.94
CA LYS A 36 2.89 36.73 -5.17
C LYS A 36 3.10 36.29 -6.63
N GLY A 37 3.68 35.11 -6.81
CA GLY A 37 3.80 34.44 -8.11
C GLY A 37 2.98 33.16 -8.11
N GLU A 38 2.52 32.75 -9.29
CA GLU A 38 1.67 31.57 -9.47
C GLU A 38 2.28 30.65 -10.53
N ALA A 39 2.21 29.34 -10.28
CA ALA A 39 2.67 28.32 -11.23
C ALA A 39 1.50 27.40 -11.59
N VAL A 40 1.16 27.35 -12.88
CA VAL A 40 0.04 26.55 -13.40
C VAL A 40 0.60 25.49 -14.34
N ILE A 41 0.18 24.24 -14.18
CA ILE A 41 0.47 23.15 -15.13
C ILE A 41 -0.78 22.91 -15.96
N LEU A 42 -0.66 23.08 -17.27
CA LEU A 42 -1.65 22.61 -18.23
C LEU A 42 -1.40 21.13 -18.51
N ALA A 43 -2.46 20.33 -18.48
CA ALA A 43 -2.41 18.91 -18.76
C ALA A 43 -3.62 18.55 -19.62
N THR A 44 -3.39 17.74 -20.65
CA THR A 44 -4.45 17.33 -21.57
C THR A 44 -5.16 16.10 -21.03
N GLU A 45 -6.49 16.12 -20.99
CA GLU A 45 -7.30 14.96 -20.56
C GLU A 45 -7.12 13.77 -21.53
N ASP A 46 -7.31 12.55 -21.03
CA ASP A 46 -7.16 11.27 -21.77
C ASP A 46 -5.84 11.03 -22.50
N THR A 47 -4.81 11.81 -22.16
CA THR A 47 -3.45 11.60 -22.65
C THR A 47 -2.51 11.15 -21.54
N HIS A 48 -1.26 10.88 -21.92
CA HIS A 48 -0.18 10.54 -21.01
C HIS A 48 0.05 11.61 -19.93
N ASP A 49 -0.38 12.85 -20.15
CA ASP A 49 -0.21 13.96 -19.23
C ASP A 49 -0.84 13.69 -17.86
N ILE A 50 -2.02 13.05 -17.82
CA ILE A 50 -2.76 12.78 -16.58
C ILE A 50 -2.02 11.77 -15.68
N PRO A 51 -1.57 10.60 -16.16
CA PRO A 51 -0.68 9.73 -15.40
C PRO A 51 0.58 10.43 -14.89
N TYR A 52 1.24 11.25 -15.72
CA TYR A 52 2.46 11.96 -15.34
C TYR A 52 2.22 13.01 -14.25
N LEU A 53 1.12 13.75 -14.33
CA LEU A 53 0.68 14.69 -13.31
C LEU A 53 0.45 13.96 -11.97
N LYS A 54 -0.32 12.86 -11.99
CA LYS A 54 -0.59 12.03 -10.80
C LYS A 54 0.70 11.46 -10.17
N VAL A 55 1.67 11.07 -10.99
CA VAL A 55 2.98 10.60 -10.50
C VAL A 55 3.79 11.74 -9.89
N SER A 56 3.80 12.91 -10.52
CA SER A 56 4.49 14.10 -10.03
C SER A 56 3.95 14.55 -8.67
N GLU A 57 2.62 14.59 -8.51
CA GLU A 57 1.96 14.89 -7.23
C GLU A 57 2.31 13.90 -6.14
N LYS A 58 2.26 12.58 -6.43
CA LYS A 58 2.65 11.54 -5.47
C LYS A 58 4.11 11.69 -5.03
N ARG A 59 5.02 12.01 -5.97
CA ARG A 59 6.44 12.27 -5.66
C ARG A 59 6.61 13.50 -4.78
N ARG A 60 5.89 14.59 -5.08
CA ARG A 60 5.89 15.82 -4.27
C ARG A 60 5.41 15.56 -2.84
N LYS A 61 4.29 14.81 -2.69
CA LYS A 61 3.73 14.44 -1.39
C LYS A 61 4.70 13.59 -0.57
N ARG A 62 5.33 12.58 -1.19
CA ARG A 62 6.35 11.73 -0.53
C ARG A 62 7.56 12.55 -0.09
N MET A 63 8.05 13.46 -0.93
CA MET A 63 9.17 14.32 -0.58
C MET A 63 8.81 15.24 0.60
N ARG A 64 7.62 15.84 0.59
CA ARG A 64 7.12 16.65 1.71
C ARG A 64 7.00 15.84 3.00
N GLN A 65 6.54 14.60 2.92
CA GLN A 65 6.48 13.68 4.07
C GLN A 65 7.87 13.31 4.59
N ALA A 66 8.82 13.02 3.71
CA ALA A 66 10.19 12.71 4.10
C ALA A 66 10.86 13.88 4.82
N VAL A 67 10.73 15.10 4.30
CA VAL A 67 11.25 16.32 4.95
C VAL A 67 10.55 16.58 6.29
N LYS A 68 9.22 16.40 6.37
CA LYS A 68 8.49 16.52 7.64
C LYS A 68 8.96 15.50 8.68
N GLY A 69 9.19 14.26 8.27
CA GLY A 69 9.71 13.20 9.14
C GLY A 69 11.10 13.53 9.68
N LEU A 70 12.00 13.98 8.80
CA LEU A 70 13.33 14.45 9.21
C LEU A 70 13.25 15.64 10.17
N ASN A 71 12.43 16.64 9.90
CA ASN A 71 12.25 17.77 10.81
C ASN A 71 11.65 17.38 12.17
N SER A 72 10.93 16.26 12.27
CA SER A 72 10.45 15.76 13.57
C SER A 72 11.48 14.93 14.33
N GLU A 73 12.46 14.37 13.65
CA GLU A 73 13.56 13.61 14.25
C GLU A 73 14.76 14.49 14.61
N LEU A 74 14.92 15.63 13.92
CA LEU A 74 16.00 16.58 14.13
C LEU A 74 15.59 17.64 15.15
N GLU A 75 16.39 17.81 16.20
CA GLU A 75 16.26 18.94 17.12
C GLU A 75 16.75 20.24 16.45
N PRO A 76 16.08 21.38 16.68
CA PRO A 76 16.58 22.67 16.22
C PRO A 76 17.99 22.91 16.75
N LEU A 77 18.94 23.16 15.84
CA LEU A 77 20.30 23.51 16.25
C LEU A 77 20.28 24.84 17.01
N GLU A 78 20.47 24.78 18.33
CA GLU A 78 20.75 25.97 19.13
C GLU A 78 22.11 26.53 18.68
N ARG A 79 22.12 27.81 18.32
CA ARG A 79 23.38 28.51 18.01
C ARG A 79 24.27 28.48 19.25
N LYS A 80 25.34 27.69 19.22
CA LYS A 80 26.34 27.59 20.31
C LYS A 80 27.28 28.81 20.44
N GLY A 81 26.97 29.92 19.76
CA GLY A 81 27.78 31.13 19.78
C GLY A 81 26.97 32.34 20.24
N PRO A 82 27.62 33.36 20.85
CA PRO A 82 26.96 34.62 21.15
C PRO A 82 26.32 35.19 19.87
N GLU A 83 25.13 35.78 20.01
CA GLU A 83 24.47 36.46 18.88
C GLU A 83 25.45 37.49 18.31
N PRO A 84 25.71 37.51 16.98
CA PRO A 84 26.63 38.48 16.41
C PRO A 84 26.16 39.89 16.78
N GLU A 85 27.10 40.74 17.19
CA GLU A 85 26.79 42.12 17.51
C GLU A 85 26.06 42.76 16.32
N LYS A 86 24.87 43.27 16.59
CA LYS A 86 24.09 44.01 15.59
C LYS A 86 24.90 45.26 15.30
N ASN A 87 25.49 45.33 14.11
CA ASN A 87 26.16 46.52 13.62
C ASN A 87 25.16 47.29 12.73
N PRO A 88 24.30 48.14 13.30
CA PRO A 88 23.34 48.89 12.53
C PRO A 88 24.08 49.80 11.56
N ILE A 89 23.65 49.80 10.31
CA ILE A 89 24.18 50.71 9.29
C ILE A 89 24.00 52.15 9.80
N PRO A 90 25.02 53.03 9.71
CA PRO A 90 24.90 54.43 10.07
C PRO A 90 23.69 55.09 9.38
N ARG A 91 22.96 55.92 10.11
CA ARG A 91 21.73 56.59 9.61
C ARG A 91 21.96 57.40 8.33
N GLU A 92 23.17 57.89 8.12
CA GLU A 92 23.57 58.63 6.92
C GLU A 92 23.55 57.74 5.67
N LEU A 93 24.12 56.53 5.77
CA LEU A 93 24.09 55.53 4.71
C LEU A 93 22.67 55.01 4.45
N ILE A 94 21.83 54.91 5.49
CA ILE A 94 20.41 54.56 5.35
C ILE A 94 19.68 55.63 4.52
N ARG A 95 19.86 56.92 4.86
CA ARG A 95 19.27 58.04 4.11
C ARG A 95 19.77 58.13 2.68
N GLU A 96 21.05 57.82 2.46
CA GLU A 96 21.62 57.78 1.12
C GLU A 96 21.03 56.61 0.30
N ALA A 97 20.87 55.44 0.90
CA ALA A 97 20.19 54.30 0.26
C ALA A 97 18.70 54.57 -0.01
N GLU A 98 18.02 55.29 0.89
CA GLU A 98 16.62 55.72 0.72
C GLU A 98 16.44 56.67 -0.48
N LYS A 99 17.43 57.50 -0.81
CA LYS A 99 17.40 58.34 -2.04
C LYS A 99 17.39 57.54 -3.33
N TYR A 100 18.04 56.36 -3.34
CA TYR A 100 18.06 55.44 -4.48
C TYR A 100 16.94 54.40 -4.43
N THR A 101 16.21 54.34 -3.32
CA THR A 101 15.07 53.44 -3.15
C THR A 101 13.82 54.15 -3.68
N PRO A 102 13.12 53.57 -4.68
CA PRO A 102 11.86 54.14 -5.14
C PRO A 102 10.91 54.30 -3.94
N PRO A 103 10.11 55.39 -3.87
CA PRO A 103 9.18 55.60 -2.77
C PRO A 103 8.30 54.36 -2.61
N GLU A 104 8.24 53.81 -1.40
CA GLU A 104 7.26 52.78 -1.07
C GLU A 104 5.89 53.37 -1.36
N LYS A 105 5.23 52.89 -2.42
CA LYS A 105 3.80 53.10 -2.57
C LYS A 105 3.18 52.54 -1.30
N GLU A 106 2.46 53.37 -0.54
CA GLU A 106 1.54 52.89 0.47
C GLU A 106 0.66 51.85 -0.21
N LYS A 107 0.95 50.57 0.06
CA LYS A 107 0.06 49.51 -0.38
C LYS A 107 -1.20 49.74 0.46
N PRO A 108 -2.39 49.92 -0.14
CA PRO A 108 -3.60 49.69 0.63
C PRO A 108 -3.41 48.32 1.29
N ALA A 109 -3.68 48.25 2.60
CA ALA A 109 -3.57 47.02 3.36
C ALA A 109 -4.13 45.89 2.48
N PRO A 110 -3.38 44.80 2.25
CA PRO A 110 -3.84 43.80 1.31
C PRO A 110 -5.19 43.28 1.82
N GLU A 111 -6.27 43.65 1.16
CA GLU A 111 -7.57 42.96 1.20
C GLU A 111 -7.47 41.58 0.53
N ALA A 112 -6.25 41.09 0.29
CA ALA A 112 -6.05 39.67 0.25
C ALA A 112 -6.45 39.15 1.62
N GLU A 113 -7.63 38.53 1.68
CA GLU A 113 -7.77 37.28 2.42
C GLU A 113 -6.47 36.52 2.17
N ILE A 114 -5.55 36.61 3.13
CA ILE A 114 -4.51 35.64 3.25
C ILE A 114 -5.34 34.41 3.58
N GLY A 115 -5.70 33.65 2.54
CA GLY A 115 -5.82 32.22 2.62
C GLY A 115 -4.46 31.73 3.07
N VAL A 116 -4.13 32.00 4.34
CA VAL A 116 -3.26 31.17 5.13
C VAL A 116 -3.99 29.86 4.98
N GLU A 117 -3.51 28.97 4.12
CA GLU A 117 -3.73 27.55 4.37
C GLU A 117 -3.34 27.43 5.83
N LYS A 118 -4.36 27.39 6.70
CA LYS A 118 -4.19 27.42 8.15
C LYS A 118 -3.15 26.36 8.38
N ARG A 119 -1.98 26.76 8.92
CA ARG A 119 -1.03 25.77 9.41
C ARG A 119 -1.89 24.87 10.28
N PRO A 120 -2.00 23.55 9.97
CA PRO A 120 -2.94 22.71 10.68
C PRO A 120 -2.70 22.92 12.15
N LYS A 121 -3.75 23.18 12.90
CA LYS A 121 -3.60 23.38 14.34
C LYS A 121 -2.82 22.19 14.91
N PRO A 122 -2.02 22.36 15.98
CA PRO A 122 -1.34 21.24 16.61
C PRO A 122 -2.26 20.04 16.88
N GLU A 123 -3.53 20.31 17.15
CA GLU A 123 -4.64 19.35 17.26
C GLU A 123 -4.90 18.60 15.94
N GLU A 124 -5.18 19.29 14.83
CA GLU A 124 -5.40 18.68 13.50
C GLU A 124 -4.17 17.87 13.04
N LEU A 125 -2.96 18.35 13.35
CA LEU A 125 -1.72 17.63 13.05
C LEU A 125 -1.53 16.38 13.93
N ALA A 126 -2.07 16.38 15.15
CA ALA A 126 -2.08 15.24 16.05
C ALA A 126 -3.16 14.22 15.64
N GLU A 127 -4.32 14.69 15.18
CA GLU A 127 -5.39 13.87 14.59
C GLU A 127 -4.92 13.16 13.32
N ASP A 128 -4.27 13.86 12.39
CA ASP A 128 -3.68 13.28 11.19
C ASP A 128 -2.66 12.18 11.52
N LYS A 129 -1.82 12.43 12.54
CA LYS A 129 -0.84 11.45 13.02
C LYS A 129 -1.51 10.25 13.68
N ALA A 130 -2.56 10.46 14.48
CA ALA A 130 -3.32 9.41 15.13
C ALA A 130 -4.04 8.52 14.10
N GLU A 131 -4.65 9.14 13.08
CA GLU A 131 -5.31 8.43 11.99
C GLU A 131 -4.30 7.62 11.16
N GLU A 132 -3.12 8.17 10.87
CA GLU A 132 -2.05 7.44 10.17
C GLU A 132 -1.52 6.26 11.01
N LEU A 133 -1.33 6.46 12.31
CA LEU A 133 -0.93 5.40 13.25
C LEU A 133 -1.99 4.30 13.31
N GLU A 134 -3.27 4.66 13.36
CA GLU A 134 -4.37 3.72 13.37
C GLU A 134 -4.43 2.91 12.06
N LYS A 135 -4.30 3.58 10.90
CA LYS A 135 -4.17 2.91 9.60
C LYS A 135 -3.01 1.94 9.56
N LYS A 136 -1.85 2.29 10.14
CA LYS A 136 -0.70 1.39 10.26
C LYS A 136 -1.03 0.19 11.16
N ARG A 137 -1.61 0.40 12.33
CA ARG A 137 -2.04 -0.67 13.26
C ARG A 137 -3.04 -1.62 12.60
N GLN A 138 -4.07 -1.08 11.94
CA GLN A 138 -5.06 -1.89 11.21
C GLN A 138 -4.41 -2.70 10.08
N LYS A 139 -3.47 -2.11 9.34
CA LYS A 139 -2.73 -2.80 8.27
C LYS A 139 -1.85 -3.93 8.82
N GLU A 140 -1.15 -3.71 9.94
CA GLU A 140 -0.36 -4.74 10.59
C GLU A 140 -1.24 -5.86 11.15
N PHE A 141 -2.37 -5.52 11.77
CA PHE A 141 -3.34 -6.48 12.25
C PHE A 141 -3.83 -7.39 11.11
N ARG A 142 -4.31 -6.80 10.01
CA ARG A 142 -4.75 -7.55 8.81
C ARG A 142 -3.64 -8.42 8.22
N ARG A 143 -2.39 -7.95 8.25
CA ARG A 143 -1.23 -8.72 7.78
C ARG A 143 -0.99 -9.95 8.66
N ARG A 144 -1.04 -9.79 9.99
CA ARG A 144 -0.87 -10.90 10.94
C ARG A 144 -2.05 -11.86 10.88
N GLU A 145 -3.29 -11.38 10.84
CA GLU A 145 -4.51 -12.18 10.65
C GLU A 145 -4.39 -13.08 9.42
N ARG A 146 -4.03 -12.53 8.25
CA ARG A 146 -3.83 -13.32 7.03
C ARG A 146 -2.75 -14.38 7.18
N TYR A 147 -1.61 -14.03 7.76
CA TYR A 147 -0.51 -14.97 7.99
C TYR A 147 -0.93 -16.12 8.91
N THR A 148 -1.60 -15.80 10.02
CA THR A 148 -2.12 -16.79 10.96
C THR A 148 -3.21 -17.65 10.32
N ALA A 149 -4.08 -17.08 9.47
CA ALA A 149 -5.10 -17.83 8.73
C ALA A 149 -4.48 -18.82 7.74
N GLU A 150 -3.42 -18.43 7.01
CA GLU A 150 -2.70 -19.35 6.14
C GLU A 150 -2.12 -20.55 6.93
N ARG A 151 -1.57 -20.30 8.12
CA ARG A 151 -1.03 -21.34 9.01
C ARG A 151 -2.11 -22.23 9.61
N ALA A 152 -3.22 -21.63 10.03
CA ALA A 152 -4.38 -22.35 10.53
C ALA A 152 -4.92 -23.31 9.46
N LEU A 153 -5.03 -22.84 8.21
CA LEU A 153 -5.45 -23.66 7.09
C LEU A 153 -4.46 -24.78 6.77
N GLU A 154 -3.15 -24.52 6.82
CA GLU A 154 -2.13 -25.58 6.67
C GLU A 154 -2.33 -26.69 7.70
N LYS A 155 -2.62 -26.35 8.97
CA LYS A 155 -2.86 -27.33 10.03
C LYS A 155 -4.14 -28.14 9.83
N ILE A 156 -5.22 -27.49 9.39
CA ILE A 156 -6.49 -28.15 9.07
C ILE A 156 -6.31 -29.11 7.88
N LEU A 157 -5.52 -28.72 6.88
CA LEU A 157 -5.23 -29.60 5.75
C LEU A 157 -4.37 -30.80 6.16
N SER A 158 -3.41 -30.61 7.06
CA SER A 158 -2.60 -31.71 7.59
C SER A 158 -3.40 -32.71 8.44
N SER A 159 -4.50 -32.30 9.08
CA SER A 159 -5.41 -33.24 9.76
C SER A 159 -6.33 -33.99 8.80
N GLY A 160 -6.45 -33.53 7.56
CA GLY A 160 -7.22 -34.18 6.49
C GLY A 160 -8.67 -34.43 6.91
N LYS A 161 -9.14 -35.67 6.71
CA LYS A 161 -10.52 -36.09 7.03
C LYS A 161 -10.84 -36.12 8.53
N SER A 162 -9.82 -36.21 9.40
CA SER A 162 -10.04 -36.31 10.85
C SER A 162 -10.44 -34.99 11.50
N GLY A 163 -10.17 -33.86 10.82
CA GLY A 163 -10.44 -32.51 11.28
C GLY A 163 -9.61 -32.11 12.51
N ILE A 164 -9.75 -30.86 12.93
CA ILE A 164 -9.11 -30.34 14.16
C ILE A 164 -10.13 -29.54 14.96
N SER A 165 -10.18 -29.69 16.28
CA SER A 165 -11.08 -28.86 17.10
C SER A 165 -10.63 -27.40 17.08
N THR A 166 -11.60 -26.49 17.15
CA THR A 166 -11.38 -25.03 17.19
C THR A 166 -10.42 -24.65 18.31
N GLU A 167 -10.67 -25.15 19.53
CA GLU A 167 -9.85 -24.87 20.71
C GLU A 167 -8.40 -25.37 20.55
N LYS A 168 -8.22 -26.58 20.00
CA LYS A 168 -6.88 -27.14 19.78
C LYS A 168 -6.15 -26.32 18.73
N LEU A 169 -6.83 -25.93 17.66
CA LEU A 169 -6.26 -25.10 16.61
C LEU A 169 -5.82 -23.75 17.17
N GLU A 170 -6.69 -23.06 17.89
CA GLU A 170 -6.39 -21.76 18.52
C GLU A 170 -5.20 -21.86 19.48
N LYS A 171 -5.18 -22.85 20.37
CA LYS A 171 -4.04 -23.07 21.29
C LYS A 171 -2.74 -23.32 20.53
N THR A 172 -2.75 -24.10 19.46
CA THR A 172 -1.53 -24.32 18.67
C THR A 172 -1.05 -23.07 17.94
N LEU A 173 -1.95 -22.18 17.51
CA LEU A 173 -1.59 -20.92 16.87
C LEU A 173 -1.06 -19.90 17.89
N GLN A 174 -1.59 -19.92 19.11
CA GLN A 174 -1.09 -19.11 20.23
C GLN A 174 0.31 -19.52 20.63
N ASN A 175 0.59 -20.82 20.74
CA ASN A 175 1.94 -21.34 21.03
C ASN A 175 2.97 -20.95 19.96
N GLU A 176 2.54 -20.69 18.73
CA GLU A 176 3.39 -20.22 17.63
C GLU A 176 3.55 -18.68 17.60
N GLY A 177 3.07 -17.98 18.64
CA GLY A 177 3.26 -16.54 18.82
C GLY A 177 2.12 -15.67 18.27
N SER A 178 0.94 -16.24 17.97
CA SER A 178 -0.25 -15.45 17.65
C SER A 178 -0.96 -14.99 18.93
N THR A 179 -1.45 -13.75 18.97
CA THR A 179 -2.33 -13.33 20.07
C THR A 179 -3.70 -14.00 19.94
N GLU A 180 -4.42 -14.13 21.05
CA GLU A 180 -5.75 -14.75 21.08
C GLU A 180 -6.72 -14.11 20.08
N GLY A 181 -6.76 -12.78 20.05
CA GLY A 181 -7.61 -12.05 19.10
C GLY A 181 -7.26 -12.31 17.63
N ILE A 182 -5.96 -12.47 17.30
CA ILE A 182 -5.52 -12.77 15.93
C ILE A 182 -5.85 -14.21 15.56
N ALA A 183 -5.68 -15.16 16.49
CA ALA A 183 -6.01 -16.57 16.26
C ALA A 183 -7.52 -16.75 15.98
N LYS A 184 -8.37 -16.13 16.81
CA LYS A 184 -9.83 -16.12 16.62
C LYS A 184 -10.22 -15.46 15.30
N ALA A 185 -9.69 -14.26 15.02
CA ALA A 185 -9.95 -13.55 13.77
C ALA A 185 -9.51 -14.36 12.53
N ALA A 186 -8.40 -15.10 12.62
CA ALA A 186 -7.92 -15.97 11.56
C ALA A 186 -8.87 -17.14 11.27
N VAL A 187 -9.39 -17.80 12.32
CA VAL A 187 -10.37 -18.89 12.16
C VAL A 187 -11.68 -18.36 11.58
N GLU A 188 -12.18 -17.24 12.10
CA GLU A 188 -13.39 -16.57 11.58
C GLU A 188 -13.23 -16.16 10.11
N ARG A 189 -12.05 -15.66 9.73
CA ARG A 189 -11.73 -15.37 8.33
C ARG A 189 -11.84 -16.61 7.44
N LEU A 190 -11.32 -17.75 7.88
CA LEU A 190 -11.39 -19.00 7.11
C LEU A 190 -12.82 -19.50 6.95
N LYS A 191 -13.67 -19.34 7.98
CA LYS A 191 -15.11 -19.64 7.89
C LYS A 191 -15.79 -18.70 6.89
N ARG A 192 -15.52 -17.38 6.98
CA ARG A 192 -16.09 -16.36 6.08
C ARG A 192 -15.70 -16.54 4.61
N GLU A 193 -14.49 -17.04 4.34
CA GLU A 193 -13.98 -17.32 2.98
C GLU A 193 -14.36 -18.73 2.47
N ASP A 194 -15.27 -19.45 3.16
CA ASP A 194 -15.69 -20.84 2.91
C ASP A 194 -14.51 -21.80 2.67
N GLN A 195 -13.37 -21.57 3.34
CA GLN A 195 -12.19 -22.44 3.23
C GLN A 195 -12.30 -23.66 4.17
N VAL A 196 -13.09 -23.52 5.22
CA VAL A 196 -13.21 -24.47 6.32
C VAL A 196 -14.67 -24.60 6.72
N ARG A 197 -15.09 -25.82 7.05
CA ARG A 197 -16.44 -26.13 7.56
C ARG A 197 -16.34 -26.83 8.90
N GLU A 198 -17.32 -26.57 9.76
CA GLU A 198 -17.42 -27.17 11.08
C GLU A 198 -18.38 -28.35 11.05
N LYS A 199 -17.95 -29.50 11.59
CA LYS A 199 -18.74 -30.73 11.70
C LYS A 199 -18.31 -31.45 12.98
N ASP A 200 -19.27 -31.84 13.81
CA ASP A 200 -19.03 -32.57 15.07
C ASP A 200 -17.99 -31.88 16.00
N GLY A 201 -18.03 -30.54 16.06
CA GLY A 201 -17.07 -29.73 16.85
C GLY A 201 -15.65 -29.67 16.30
N LYS A 202 -15.44 -30.13 15.05
CA LYS A 202 -14.15 -30.12 14.36
C LYS A 202 -14.21 -29.32 13.06
N LEU A 203 -13.13 -28.62 12.79
CA LEU A 203 -12.89 -27.91 11.54
C LEU A 203 -12.27 -28.85 10.52
N LEU A 204 -12.90 -28.92 9.35
CA LEU A 204 -12.48 -29.66 8.16
C LEU A 204 -12.25 -28.68 7.02
N SER A 205 -11.31 -28.99 6.12
CA SER A 205 -11.20 -28.23 4.87
C SER A 205 -12.48 -28.36 4.04
N LYS A 206 -12.79 -27.33 3.23
CA LYS A 206 -13.93 -27.34 2.29
C LYS A 206 -13.98 -28.64 1.47
N GLY A 207 -12.85 -29.05 0.91
CA GLY A 207 -12.74 -30.26 0.10
C GLY A 207 -12.91 -31.54 0.92
N ALA A 208 -12.33 -31.65 2.12
CA ALA A 208 -12.55 -32.82 2.98
C ALA A 208 -14.04 -32.99 3.35
N ALA A 209 -14.70 -31.89 3.71
CA ALA A 209 -16.12 -31.90 4.05
C ALA A 209 -17.03 -32.26 2.86
N ARG A 210 -16.65 -31.86 1.63
CA ARG A 210 -17.39 -32.18 0.40
C ARG A 210 -17.20 -33.64 -0.02
N VAL A 211 -15.96 -34.15 0.01
CA VAL A 211 -15.66 -35.55 -0.32
C VAL A 211 -16.35 -36.51 0.67
N GLU A 212 -16.42 -36.18 1.97
CA GLU A 212 -17.21 -36.96 2.93
C GLU A 212 -18.72 -37.02 2.59
N LYS A 213 -19.25 -35.96 1.98
CA LYS A 213 -20.65 -35.91 1.53
C LYS A 213 -20.88 -36.57 0.17
N GLY A 214 -19.87 -37.23 -0.39
CA GLY A 214 -19.93 -37.87 -1.72
C GLY A 214 -19.91 -36.87 -2.88
N ALA A 215 -19.41 -35.65 -2.67
CA ALA A 215 -19.21 -34.70 -3.77
C ALA A 215 -18.12 -35.22 -4.73
N HIS A 216 -18.35 -35.05 -6.04
CA HIS A 216 -17.53 -35.56 -7.14
C HIS A 216 -17.44 -37.10 -7.21
N PRO A 217 -18.57 -37.79 -7.43
CA PRO A 217 -18.56 -39.23 -7.67
C PRO A 217 -17.72 -39.52 -8.94
N GLY A 218 -16.65 -40.31 -8.79
CA GLY A 218 -15.75 -40.70 -9.88
C GLY A 218 -14.40 -39.97 -9.93
N SER A 219 -14.20 -38.89 -9.16
CA SER A 219 -12.89 -38.24 -9.07
C SER A 219 -12.00 -38.95 -8.06
N GLU A 220 -10.79 -39.34 -8.49
CA GLU A 220 -9.81 -40.01 -7.63
C GLU A 220 -9.02 -39.00 -6.79
N VAL A 221 -8.56 -39.44 -5.62
CA VAL A 221 -7.73 -38.61 -4.74
C VAL A 221 -6.27 -38.87 -5.06
N HIS A 222 -5.59 -37.87 -5.62
CA HIS A 222 -4.18 -37.94 -5.96
C HIS A 222 -3.32 -37.02 -5.08
N GLU A 223 -2.04 -37.38 -4.92
CA GLU A 223 -1.03 -36.50 -4.34
C GLU A 223 -0.41 -35.61 -5.43
N PHE A 224 -0.47 -34.29 -5.23
CA PHE A 224 0.08 -33.29 -6.13
C PHE A 224 1.32 -32.63 -5.51
N PHE A 225 2.42 -32.59 -6.26
CA PHE A 225 3.61 -31.82 -5.94
C PHE A 225 3.88 -30.75 -6.99
N ILE A 226 4.01 -29.49 -6.58
CA ILE A 226 4.22 -28.39 -7.53
C ILE A 226 5.72 -28.24 -7.83
N GLU A 227 6.12 -28.68 -9.03
CA GLU A 227 7.51 -28.56 -9.49
C GLU A 227 7.87 -27.12 -9.86
N LYS A 228 6.99 -26.43 -10.59
CA LYS A 228 7.25 -25.06 -11.05
C LYS A 228 5.95 -24.33 -11.39
N VAL A 229 5.88 -23.03 -11.10
CA VAL A 229 4.79 -22.14 -11.51
C VAL A 229 5.35 -21.14 -12.53
N ARG A 230 4.75 -21.04 -13.72
CA ARG A 230 5.17 -20.14 -14.81
C ARG A 230 3.95 -19.47 -15.45
N ARG A 231 3.94 -18.14 -15.55
CA ARG A 231 3.00 -17.33 -16.38
C ARG A 231 1.57 -17.92 -16.46
N GLY A 232 0.93 -18.11 -15.30
CA GLY A 232 -0.45 -18.62 -15.22
C GLY A 232 -0.56 -20.14 -15.02
N ASN A 233 0.40 -20.96 -15.44
CA ASN A 233 0.30 -22.42 -15.31
C ASN A 233 1.25 -22.98 -14.24
N ALA A 234 0.86 -24.09 -13.64
CA ALA A 234 1.69 -24.87 -12.72
C ALA A 234 2.00 -26.25 -13.33
N ASN A 235 3.27 -26.61 -13.37
CA ASN A 235 3.68 -27.99 -13.65
C ASN A 235 3.63 -28.75 -12.32
N VAL A 236 2.76 -29.74 -12.25
CA VAL A 236 2.53 -30.57 -11.07
C VAL A 236 2.94 -32.01 -11.34
N LYS A 237 3.50 -32.67 -10.33
CA LYS A 237 3.77 -34.10 -10.33
C LYS A 237 2.64 -34.79 -9.57
N VAL A 238 1.98 -35.74 -10.22
CA VAL A 238 0.84 -36.50 -9.70
C VAL A 238 1.34 -37.88 -9.24
N ASP A 239 1.05 -38.24 -7.99
CA ASP A 239 1.45 -39.49 -7.31
C ASP A 239 2.94 -39.85 -7.45
N GLY A 240 3.79 -38.82 -7.58
CA GLY A 240 5.22 -38.98 -7.79
C GLY A 240 5.61 -39.60 -9.14
N LYS A 241 4.66 -39.86 -10.04
CA LYS A 241 4.87 -40.58 -11.31
C LYS A 241 4.65 -39.68 -12.52
N TRP A 242 3.49 -39.03 -12.61
CA TRP A 242 3.09 -38.33 -13.83
C TRP A 242 3.31 -36.83 -13.72
N ARG A 243 3.61 -36.17 -14.84
CA ARG A 243 3.73 -34.71 -14.91
C ARG A 243 2.53 -34.15 -15.65
N ALA A 244 1.73 -33.35 -14.95
CA ALA A 244 0.56 -32.69 -15.50
C ALA A 244 0.73 -31.16 -15.51
N VAL A 245 0.07 -30.51 -16.45
CA VAL A 245 -0.10 -29.05 -16.45
C VAL A 245 -1.41 -28.73 -15.74
N LEU A 246 -1.34 -27.87 -14.74
CA LEU A 246 -2.48 -27.34 -14.00
C LEU A 246 -2.65 -25.87 -14.39
N THR A 247 -3.82 -25.55 -14.95
CA THR A 247 -4.21 -24.16 -15.24
C THR A 247 -4.91 -23.55 -14.02
N PRO A 248 -5.07 -22.21 -13.93
CA PRO A 248 -5.82 -21.58 -12.85
C PRO A 248 -7.31 -21.94 -12.85
N GLU A 249 -7.86 -22.22 -14.03
CA GLU A 249 -9.27 -22.59 -14.23
C GLU A 249 -9.54 -24.00 -13.71
N ASP A 250 -8.56 -24.89 -13.89
CA ASP A 250 -8.59 -26.28 -13.46
C ASP A 250 -8.23 -26.46 -11.96
N TYR A 251 -8.25 -25.40 -11.15
CA TYR A 251 -7.89 -25.46 -9.73
C TYR A 251 -8.93 -24.80 -8.83
N GLU A 252 -9.75 -25.61 -8.17
CA GLU A 252 -10.64 -25.17 -7.09
C GLU A 252 -10.01 -25.51 -5.73
N GLY A 253 -9.28 -24.54 -5.17
CA GLY A 253 -8.65 -24.70 -3.87
C GLY A 253 -7.91 -23.46 -3.35
N PRO A 254 -7.33 -23.56 -2.15
CA PRO A 254 -6.58 -22.48 -1.53
C PRO A 254 -5.35 -22.05 -2.36
N ARG A 255 -5.31 -20.78 -2.78
CA ARG A 255 -4.22 -20.22 -3.62
C ARG A 255 -2.83 -20.33 -2.99
N ASN A 256 -2.74 -20.43 -1.67
CA ASN A 256 -1.46 -20.60 -0.96
C ASN A 256 -0.76 -21.94 -1.26
N LEU A 257 -1.50 -22.94 -1.73
CA LEU A 257 -0.95 -24.23 -2.11
C LEU A 257 -0.28 -24.20 -3.47
N ILE A 258 -0.70 -23.33 -4.40
CA ILE A 258 -0.08 -23.15 -5.72
C ILE A 258 1.23 -22.35 -5.62
N LYS A 259 2.21 -22.92 -4.91
CA LYS A 259 3.57 -22.39 -4.76
C LYS A 259 4.57 -23.52 -4.99
N LYS A 260 5.70 -23.20 -5.63
CA LYS A 260 6.79 -24.15 -5.89
C LYS A 260 7.19 -24.91 -4.62
N GLY A 261 7.29 -26.23 -4.71
CA GLY A 261 7.73 -27.10 -3.62
C GLY A 261 6.64 -27.52 -2.63
N LYS A 262 5.38 -27.07 -2.81
CA LYS A 262 4.26 -27.52 -1.98
C LYS A 262 3.75 -28.90 -2.44
N ARG A 263 3.27 -29.68 -1.47
CA ARG A 263 2.53 -30.94 -1.66
C ARG A 263 1.14 -30.79 -1.08
N PHE A 264 0.16 -31.45 -1.68
CA PHE A 264 -1.19 -31.59 -1.14
C PHE A 264 -1.92 -32.76 -1.80
N LYS A 265 -3.00 -33.24 -1.16
CA LYS A 265 -3.91 -34.26 -1.68
C LYS A 265 -5.22 -33.62 -2.11
N GLY A 266 -5.67 -33.92 -3.32
CA GLY A 266 -6.89 -33.35 -3.88
C GLY A 266 -7.68 -34.37 -4.67
N ALA A 267 -9.01 -34.22 -4.68
CA ALA A 267 -9.88 -34.93 -5.60
C ALA A 267 -9.76 -34.28 -6.98
N ALA A 268 -9.37 -35.07 -7.97
CA ALA A 268 -9.05 -34.55 -9.30
C ALA A 268 -9.38 -35.53 -10.41
N ASP A 269 -9.65 -34.98 -11.59
CA ASP A 269 -9.72 -35.74 -12.83
C ASP A 269 -8.45 -35.48 -13.65
N LEU A 270 -7.85 -36.55 -14.16
CA LEU A 270 -6.67 -36.49 -15.00
C LEU A 270 -7.06 -36.80 -16.44
N TYR A 271 -6.64 -35.94 -17.38
CA TYR A 271 -7.03 -36.08 -18.78
C TYR A 271 -5.92 -35.63 -19.73
N HIS A 272 -6.06 -35.98 -21.00
CA HIS A 272 -5.17 -35.54 -22.07
C HIS A 272 -5.90 -34.56 -22.98
N GLU A 273 -5.29 -33.43 -23.26
CA GLU A 273 -5.82 -32.41 -24.17
C GLU A 273 -4.64 -31.83 -24.97
N ASP A 274 -4.77 -31.76 -26.29
CA ASP A 274 -3.73 -31.26 -27.21
C ASP A 274 -2.35 -31.90 -27.02
N GLY A 275 -2.32 -33.21 -26.75
CA GLY A 275 -1.07 -33.96 -26.50
C GLY A 275 -0.38 -33.61 -25.18
N LYS A 276 -1.04 -32.86 -24.28
CA LYS A 276 -0.54 -32.53 -22.94
C LYS A 276 -1.38 -33.23 -21.88
N PHE A 277 -0.71 -33.76 -20.87
CA PHE A 277 -1.37 -34.31 -19.68
C PHE A 277 -1.77 -33.17 -18.74
N ARG A 278 -3.05 -33.11 -18.37
CA ARG A 278 -3.64 -32.07 -17.52
C ARG A 278 -4.29 -32.67 -16.29
N ALA A 279 -4.38 -31.86 -15.25
CA ALA A 279 -5.06 -32.21 -14.01
C ALA A 279 -6.11 -31.16 -13.69
N TRP A 280 -7.36 -31.60 -13.49
CA TRP A 280 -8.45 -30.77 -12.99
C TRP A 280 -8.71 -31.09 -11.52
N ILE A 281 -8.26 -30.21 -10.64
CA ILE A 281 -8.37 -30.36 -9.19
C ILE A 281 -9.65 -29.67 -8.73
N LYS A 282 -10.66 -30.46 -8.37
CA LYS A 282 -11.99 -29.98 -7.99
C LYS A 282 -12.07 -29.59 -6.51
N ASP A 283 -11.29 -30.26 -5.66
CA ASP A 283 -11.27 -29.93 -4.24
C ASP A 283 -9.97 -30.41 -3.58
N VAL A 284 -9.46 -29.63 -2.63
CA VAL A 284 -8.30 -30.01 -1.81
C VAL A 284 -8.76 -30.69 -0.53
N VAL A 285 -8.36 -31.94 -0.35
CA VAL A 285 -8.77 -32.80 0.77
C VAL A 285 -7.81 -32.68 1.94
N GLY A 286 -6.51 -32.59 1.68
CA GLY A 286 -5.52 -32.52 2.77
C GLY A 286 -4.11 -32.26 2.28
N LYS A 287 -3.15 -32.39 3.19
CA LYS A 287 -1.73 -32.20 2.92
C LYS A 287 -0.89 -33.31 3.53
#